data_AF-A0AA35ZEY9-F1
#
_entry.id   AF-A0AA35ZEY9-F1
#
_cell.length_a   1.000
_cell.length_b   1.000
_cell.length_c   1.000
_cell.angle_alpha   90.00
_cell.angle_beta   90.00
_cell.angle_gamma   90.00
#
_symmetry.space_group_name_H-M   'P 1'
#
loop_
_entity.id
_entity.type
_entity.pdbx_description
1 polymer ?
#
loop_
_entity_poly.entity_id
_entity_poly.type
_entity_poly.pdbx_seq_one_letter_code
_entity_poly.pdbx_strand_id
1 'polypeptide(L)'
;MDNLPSILPSATEYRQLEITYGLTSLEGVEFPSPDSSISSPPSGKIGVYLKTLHAGIRFPLTDFQEEVFQKDGCSLQMLTPNTVNKVVAFEMICRVNGYLPDYFVFKFFFRVCVTGDKCTFSVQRGGHALVPDG
;
A
#
# COMPACT_ATOMS: atom_id res chain seq x y z
N MET A 1 -30.52 -2.90 -20.16
CA MET A 1 -29.73 -3.85 -19.37
C MET A 1 -28.29 -3.60 -19.77
N ASP A 2 -27.61 -2.75 -19.00
CA ASP A 2 -26.26 -2.30 -19.31
C ASP A 2 -25.27 -3.44 -19.06
N ASN A 3 -24.55 -3.83 -20.11
CA ASN A 3 -23.39 -4.71 -20.01
C ASN A 3 -22.30 -3.96 -19.24
N LEU A 4 -22.21 -4.21 -17.93
CA LEU A 4 -21.02 -3.83 -17.17
C LEU A 4 -19.84 -4.63 -17.77
N PRO A 5 -18.75 -4.00 -18.22
CA PRO A 5 -17.60 -4.74 -18.71
C PRO A 5 -17.13 -5.69 -17.61
N SER A 6 -16.88 -6.95 -17.95
CA SER A 6 -16.32 -7.93 -17.02
C SER A 6 -15.04 -7.35 -16.43
N ILE A 7 -15.08 -7.01 -15.15
CA ILE A 7 -13.98 -6.34 -14.43
C ILE A 7 -12.79 -7.30 -14.23
N LEU A 8 -12.95 -8.60 -14.55
CA LEU A 8 -11.85 -9.55 -14.55
C LEU A 8 -11.00 -9.41 -15.82
N PRO A 9 -9.70 -9.15 -15.67
CA PRO A 9 -8.75 -9.30 -16.77
C PRO A 9 -8.83 -10.69 -17.40
N SER A 10 -8.64 -10.76 -18.72
CA SER A 10 -8.39 -12.00 -19.45
C SER A 10 -7.05 -12.64 -19.04
N ALA A 11 -6.85 -13.92 -19.35
CA ALA A 11 -5.60 -14.64 -19.07
C ALA A 11 -4.35 -13.93 -19.66
N THR A 12 -4.50 -13.28 -20.81
CA THR A 12 -3.43 -12.51 -21.45
C THR A 12 -3.12 -11.23 -20.68
N GLU A 13 -4.15 -10.52 -20.20
CA GLU A 13 -3.97 -9.32 -19.38
C GLU A 13 -3.31 -9.68 -18.04
N TYR A 14 -3.68 -10.78 -17.40
CA TYR A 14 -3.02 -11.25 -16.19
C TYR A 14 -1.52 -11.51 -16.38
N ARG A 15 -1.15 -12.20 -17.46
CA ARG A 15 0.27 -12.45 -17.77
C ARG A 15 1.03 -11.15 -18.01
N GLN A 16 0.39 -10.16 -18.63
CA GLN A 16 0.98 -8.84 -18.81
C GLN A 16 1.20 -8.13 -17.47
N LEU A 17 0.27 -8.27 -16.53
CA LEU A 17 0.42 -7.71 -15.18
C LEU A 17 1.58 -8.36 -14.42
N GLU A 18 1.77 -9.68 -14.54
CA GLU A 18 2.89 -10.37 -13.91
C GLU A 18 4.23 -9.83 -14.40
N ILE A 19 4.39 -9.68 -15.72
CA ILE A 19 5.60 -9.13 -16.33
C ILE A 19 5.81 -7.68 -15.88
N THR A 20 4.74 -6.87 -15.94
CA THR A 20 4.79 -5.44 -15.63
C THR A 20 5.20 -5.17 -14.18
N TYR A 21 4.77 -6.02 -13.25
CA TYR A 21 5.04 -5.87 -11.82
C TYR A 21 6.13 -6.79 -11.28
N GLY A 22 6.78 -7.57 -12.14
CA GLY A 22 7.84 -8.51 -11.75
C GLY A 22 7.35 -9.67 -10.89
N LEU A 23 6.06 -10.02 -10.98
CA LEU A 23 5.47 -11.12 -10.22
C LEU A 23 5.79 -12.49 -10.82
N THR A 24 6.29 -12.53 -12.06
CA THR A 24 6.67 -13.78 -12.77
C THR A 24 7.73 -14.63 -12.06
N SER A 25 8.48 -14.06 -11.10
CA SER A 25 9.47 -14.79 -10.31
C SER A 25 8.98 -15.21 -8.92
N LEU A 26 7.76 -14.82 -8.54
CA LEU A 26 7.18 -15.19 -7.24
C LEU A 26 6.41 -16.50 -7.39
N GLU A 27 6.95 -17.58 -6.83
CA GLU A 27 6.19 -18.82 -6.69
C GLU A 27 4.92 -18.56 -5.86
N GLY A 28 3.76 -19.02 -6.36
CA GLY A 28 2.51 -18.98 -5.61
C GLY A 28 1.59 -17.78 -5.87
N VAL A 29 1.85 -16.95 -6.88
CA VAL A 29 0.87 -15.95 -7.34
C VAL A 29 -0.35 -16.67 -7.92
N GLU A 30 -1.54 -16.34 -7.41
CA GLU A 30 -2.82 -16.86 -7.91
C GLU A 30 -3.77 -15.70 -8.20
N PHE A 31 -4.49 -15.81 -9.30
CA PHE A 31 -5.52 -14.84 -9.66
C PHE A 31 -6.84 -15.18 -8.96
N PRO A 32 -7.56 -14.18 -8.42
CA PRO A 32 -8.83 -14.40 -7.78
C PRO A 32 -9.87 -14.91 -8.79
N SER A 33 -10.67 -15.90 -8.37
CA SER A 33 -11.91 -16.29 -9.06
C SER A 33 -12.94 -15.14 -8.96
N PRO A 34 -13.94 -15.05 -9.85
CA PRO A 34 -15.04 -14.08 -9.70
C PRO A 34 -15.70 -14.08 -8.31
N ASP A 35 -15.71 -15.23 -7.64
CA ASP A 35 -16.30 -15.39 -6.30
C ASP A 35 -15.29 -15.18 -5.16
N SER A 36 -14.02 -14.92 -5.47
CA SER A 36 -12.98 -14.71 -4.46
C SER A 36 -13.12 -13.36 -3.79
N SER A 37 -13.13 -13.36 -2.46
CA SER A 37 -13.07 -12.14 -1.67
C SER A 37 -11.64 -11.84 -1.23
N ILE A 38 -11.24 -10.57 -1.32
CA ILE A 38 -9.96 -10.11 -0.79
C ILE A 38 -9.90 -10.19 0.75
N SER A 39 -11.06 -10.20 1.42
CA SER A 39 -11.18 -10.37 2.88
C SER A 39 -11.03 -11.83 3.32
N SER A 40 -10.99 -12.77 2.37
CA SER A 40 -10.90 -14.21 2.65
C SER A 40 -10.00 -14.88 1.61
N PRO A 41 -8.70 -14.53 1.58
CA PRO A 41 -7.76 -15.16 0.67
C PRO A 41 -7.55 -16.64 1.01
N PRO A 42 -7.06 -17.46 0.06
CA PRO A 42 -6.64 -18.83 0.34
C PRO A 42 -5.62 -18.89 1.48
N SER A 43 -5.60 -20.00 2.21
CA SER A 43 -4.66 -20.20 3.33
C SER A 43 -3.21 -20.04 2.86
N GLY A 44 -2.42 -19.24 3.59
CA GLY A 44 -1.04 -18.93 3.24
C GLY A 44 -0.86 -17.87 2.15
N LYS A 45 -1.94 -17.21 1.71
CA LYS A 45 -1.90 -16.16 0.68
C LYS A 45 -2.41 -14.82 1.19
N ILE A 46 -1.97 -13.75 0.53
CA ILE A 46 -2.49 -12.40 0.71
C ILE A 46 -3.20 -11.95 -0.56
N GLY A 47 -4.35 -11.29 -0.40
CA GLY A 47 -5.00 -10.59 -1.51
C GLY A 47 -4.31 -9.25 -1.77
N VAL A 48 -4.17 -8.88 -3.05
CA VAL A 48 -3.61 -7.57 -3.43
C VAL A 48 -4.51 -6.94 -4.47
N TYR A 49 -4.92 -5.68 -4.24
CA TYR A 49 -5.63 -4.93 -5.27
C TYR A 49 -4.69 -4.54 -6.41
N LEU A 50 -5.17 -4.66 -7.64
CA LEU A 50 -4.41 -4.20 -8.81
C LEU A 50 -4.03 -2.71 -8.71
N LYS A 51 -4.90 -1.88 -8.12
CA LYS A 51 -4.62 -0.46 -7.84
C LYS A 51 -3.39 -0.25 -6.94
N THR A 52 -3.14 -1.17 -6.00
CA THR A 52 -1.96 -1.16 -5.13
C THR A 52 -0.69 -1.36 -5.96
N LEU A 53 -0.72 -2.29 -6.92
CA LEU A 53 0.39 -2.52 -7.85
C LEU A 53 0.62 -1.33 -8.80
N HIS A 54 -0.47 -0.76 -9.35
CA HIS A 54 -0.40 0.46 -10.18
C HIS A 54 0.21 1.64 -9.44
N ALA A 55 -0.04 1.74 -8.14
CA ALA A 55 0.56 2.78 -7.30
C ALA A 55 2.06 2.55 -7.00
N GLY A 56 2.67 1.49 -7.53
CA GLY A 56 4.09 1.19 -7.34
C GLY A 56 4.39 0.38 -6.08
N ILE A 57 3.37 -0.07 -5.34
CA ILE A 57 3.58 -0.92 -4.17
C ILE A 57 4.04 -2.30 -4.65
N ARG A 58 5.11 -2.81 -4.05
CA ARG A 58 5.76 -4.09 -4.43
C ARG A 58 5.79 -5.02 -3.21
N PHE A 59 5.80 -6.31 -3.48
CA PHE A 59 5.88 -7.39 -2.49
C PHE A 59 7.07 -8.31 -2.82
N PRO A 60 7.66 -9.00 -1.83
CA PRO A 60 7.33 -8.97 -0.40
C PRO A 60 7.65 -7.61 0.25
N LEU A 61 6.96 -7.31 1.35
CA LEU A 61 7.28 -6.15 2.18
C LEU A 61 8.64 -6.36 2.85
N THR A 62 9.35 -5.28 3.12
CA THR A 62 10.57 -5.35 3.94
C THR A 62 10.19 -5.59 5.41
N ASP A 63 11.12 -6.12 6.20
CA ASP A 63 10.92 -6.35 7.65
C ASP A 63 10.43 -5.08 8.37
N PHE A 64 10.94 -3.92 7.95
CA PHE A 64 10.51 -2.63 8.50
C PHE A 64 9.07 -2.25 8.11
N GLN A 65 8.71 -2.45 6.85
CA GLN A 65 7.34 -2.17 6.39
C GLN A 65 6.34 -3.08 7.11
N GLU A 66 6.68 -4.36 7.30
CA GLU A 66 5.89 -5.29 8.08
C GLU A 66 5.78 -4.85 9.56
N GLU A 67 6.89 -4.45 10.19
CA GLU A 67 6.91 -3.93 11.56
C GLU A 67 5.97 -2.74 11.73
N VAL A 68 5.99 -1.78 10.80
CA VAL A 68 5.10 -0.60 10.85
C VAL A 68 3.63 -1.05 10.80
N PHE A 69 3.29 -1.94 9.89
CA PHE A 69 1.90 -2.41 9.73
C PHE A 69 1.40 -3.21 10.93
N GLN A 70 2.25 -4.08 11.48
CA GLN A 70 1.93 -4.84 12.69
C GLN A 70 1.76 -3.93 13.91
N LYS A 71 2.68 -2.99 14.15
CA LYS A 71 2.64 -2.10 15.32
C LYS A 71 1.51 -1.08 15.27
N ASP A 72 1.16 -0.61 14.07
CA ASP A 72 0.03 0.29 13.89
C ASP A 72 -1.32 -0.45 13.76
N GLY A 73 -1.33 -1.79 13.73
CA GLY A 73 -2.55 -2.61 13.65
C GLY A 73 -3.29 -2.47 12.32
N CYS A 74 -2.58 -2.12 11.25
CA CYS A 74 -3.17 -1.81 9.96
C CYS A 74 -2.75 -2.85 8.90
N SER A 75 -3.71 -3.36 8.13
CA SER A 75 -3.40 -4.12 6.91
C SER A 75 -2.97 -3.16 5.80
N LEU A 76 -2.02 -3.57 4.96
CA LEU A 76 -1.60 -2.79 3.79
C LEU A 76 -2.78 -2.36 2.90
N GLN A 77 -3.82 -3.19 2.81
CA GLN A 77 -5.03 -2.90 2.03
C GLN A 77 -5.87 -1.75 2.61
N MET A 78 -5.71 -1.45 3.91
CA MET A 78 -6.40 -0.35 4.59
C MET A 78 -5.65 0.97 4.44
N LEU A 79 -4.43 0.96 3.91
CA LEU A 79 -3.60 2.13 3.75
C LEU A 79 -3.82 2.77 2.38
N THR A 80 -3.83 4.10 2.35
CA THR A 80 -3.79 4.82 1.08
C THR A 80 -2.44 4.58 0.40
N PRO A 81 -2.37 4.60 -0.94
CA PRO A 81 -1.08 4.51 -1.65
C PRO A 81 -0.04 5.52 -1.17
N ASN A 82 -0.50 6.73 -0.83
CA ASN A 82 0.36 7.79 -0.28
C ASN A 82 0.95 7.41 1.09
N THR A 83 0.17 6.74 1.94
CA THR A 83 0.64 6.25 3.23
C THR A 83 1.76 5.23 3.05
N VAL A 84 1.57 4.28 2.13
CA VAL A 84 2.58 3.25 1.84
C VAL A 84 3.85 3.90 1.30
N ASN A 85 3.71 4.86 0.37
CA ASN A 85 4.85 5.60 -0.17
C ASN A 85 5.64 6.36 0.92
N LYS A 86 5.00 6.86 1.98
CA LYS A 86 5.70 7.49 3.11
C LYS A 86 6.58 6.50 3.89
N VAL A 87 6.06 5.29 4.13
CA VAL A 87 6.82 4.21 4.80
C VAL A 87 8.02 3.81 3.94
N VAL A 88 7.79 3.58 2.65
CA VAL A 88 8.86 3.22 1.69
C VAL A 88 9.91 4.32 1.58
N ALA A 89 9.49 5.59 1.46
CA ALA A 89 10.40 6.72 1.35
C ALA A 89 11.26 6.89 2.61
N PHE A 90 10.68 6.72 3.79
CA PHE A 90 11.43 6.76 5.04
C PHE A 90 12.50 5.67 5.09
N GLU A 91 12.12 4.44 4.77
CA GLU A 91 13.06 3.31 4.73
C GLU A 91 14.22 3.57 3.75
N MET A 92 13.92 4.05 2.55
CA MET A 92 14.94 4.38 1.56
C MET A 92 15.90 5.46 2.08
N ILE A 93 15.38 6.51 2.70
CA ILE A 93 16.20 7.59 3.28
C ILE A 93 17.13 7.03 4.36
N CYS A 94 16.63 6.20 5.28
CA CYS A 94 17.47 5.58 6.30
C CYS A 94 18.60 4.76 5.68
N ARG A 95 18.26 3.84 4.76
CA ARG A 95 19.22 2.92 4.14
C ARG A 95 20.28 3.63 3.31
N VAL A 96 19.90 4.65 2.52
CA VAL A 96 20.84 5.44 1.72
C VAL A 96 21.85 6.19 2.61
N ASN A 97 21.44 6.56 3.82
CA ASN A 97 22.33 7.22 4.79
C ASN A 97 23.04 6.23 5.73
N GLY A 98 22.95 4.91 5.49
CA GLY A 98 23.62 3.89 6.29
C GLY A 98 22.96 3.59 7.65
N TYR A 99 21.73 4.06 7.86
CA TYR A 99 20.95 3.78 9.07
C TYR A 99 19.96 2.64 8.83
N LEU A 100 19.71 1.86 9.88
CA LEU A 100 18.55 0.97 9.90
C LEU A 100 17.29 1.81 10.18
N PRO A 101 16.19 1.60 9.43
CA PRO A 101 14.94 2.27 9.70
C PRO A 101 14.37 1.83 11.06
N ASP A 102 13.88 2.77 11.85
CA ASP A 102 13.31 2.53 13.17
C ASP A 102 11.86 3.04 13.24
N TYR A 103 10.99 2.22 13.82
CA TYR A 103 9.56 2.51 13.94
C TYR A 103 9.26 3.79 14.73
N PHE A 104 9.94 4.03 15.85
CA PHE A 104 9.67 5.21 16.67
C PHE A 104 10.14 6.50 15.99
N VAL A 105 11.27 6.45 15.30
CA VAL A 105 11.75 7.55 14.46
C VAL A 105 10.76 7.84 13.33
N PHE A 106 10.23 6.81 12.67
CA PHE A 106 9.17 6.96 11.67
C PHE A 106 7.92 7.64 12.25
N LYS A 107 7.42 7.16 13.40
CA LYS A 107 6.24 7.73 14.07
C LYS A 107 6.45 9.19 14.43
N PHE A 108 7.63 9.54 14.92
CA PHE A 108 8.00 10.91 15.24
C PHE A 108 8.02 11.78 13.97
N PHE A 109 8.64 11.30 12.90
CA PHE A 109 8.77 12.03 11.64
C PHE A 109 7.42 12.29 10.96
N PHE A 110 6.49 11.33 11.00
CA PHE A 110 5.20 11.41 10.31
C PHE A 110 3.97 11.69 11.19
N ARG A 111 4.15 11.92 12.51
CA ARG A 111 3.07 12.15 13.50
C ARG A 111 1.82 11.29 13.24
N VAL A 112 1.97 9.98 13.42
CA VAL A 112 0.92 9.00 13.11
C VAL A 112 0.03 8.73 14.31
N CYS A 113 -1.30 8.85 14.15
CA CYS A 113 -2.29 8.52 15.18
C CYS A 113 -3.12 7.30 14.76
N VAL A 114 -3.51 6.45 15.72
CA VAL A 114 -4.44 5.34 15.50
C VAL A 114 -5.78 5.73 16.14
N THR A 115 -6.86 5.78 15.36
CA THR A 115 -8.21 6.07 15.90
C THR A 115 -9.20 5.14 15.24
N GLY A 116 -9.75 4.19 16.00
CA GLY A 116 -10.73 3.20 15.56
C GLY A 116 -10.25 2.37 14.37
N ASP A 117 -9.44 1.34 14.61
CA ASP A 117 -8.91 0.39 13.61
C ASP A 117 -8.35 1.02 12.31
N LYS A 118 -8.04 2.32 12.34
CA LYS A 118 -7.64 3.10 11.17
C LYS A 118 -6.47 4.00 11.58
N CYS A 119 -5.38 3.86 10.85
CA CYS A 119 -4.19 4.68 10.97
C CYS A 119 -4.40 5.99 10.21
N THR A 120 -4.38 7.13 10.89
CA THR A 120 -4.47 8.46 10.27
C THR A 120 -3.12 9.20 10.33
N PHE A 121 -2.80 9.91 9.24
CA PHE A 121 -1.61 10.76 9.09
C PHE A 121 -2.05 12.20 8.75
N SER A 122 -1.57 13.21 9.48
CA SER A 122 -1.70 14.64 9.12
C SER A 122 -0.45 15.41 9.55
N VAL A 123 0.03 16.44 8.81
CA VAL A 123 -0.38 17.86 8.90
C VAL A 123 -0.31 18.56 7.53
N GLN A 124 -1.24 19.48 7.25
CA GLN A 124 -1.03 20.61 6.32
C GLN A 124 -1.08 21.92 7.12
N ARG A 125 0.01 22.69 7.13
CA ARG A 125 0.02 24.12 7.52
C ARG A 125 0.85 24.90 6.51
N GLY A 126 0.22 25.26 5.41
CA GLY A 126 0.58 26.41 4.60
C GLY A 126 -0.53 27.44 4.76
N GLY A 127 -0.39 28.33 5.74
CA GLY A 127 -1.12 29.58 5.72
C GLY A 127 -0.47 30.48 4.68
N HIS A 128 -1.25 30.92 3.69
CA HIS A 128 -1.05 32.25 3.15
C HIS A 128 -2.28 33.08 3.52
N ALA A 129 -1.97 34.28 3.99
CA ALA A 129 -2.89 35.24 4.56
C ALA A 129 -4.02 35.63 3.60
N LEU A 130 -5.12 36.04 4.23
CA LEU A 130 -6.16 36.97 3.80
C LEU A 130 -5.91 37.69 2.46
N VAL A 131 -6.88 37.58 1.55
CA VAL A 131 -7.41 38.77 0.86
C VAL A 131 -8.93 38.76 1.10
N PRO A 132 -9.47 39.71 1.87
CA PRO A 132 -10.88 40.04 1.78
C PRO A 132 -11.13 40.97 0.59
N ASP A 133 -12.37 40.88 0.12
CA ASP A 133 -13.13 41.81 -0.70
C ASP A 133 -12.79 41.96 -2.20
N GLY A 134 -13.78 41.54 -2.98
CA GLY A 134 -14.05 41.81 -4.38
C GLY A 134 -15.41 41.27 -4.74
#